data_AF-A0A932EDN1-F1
#
_entry.id   AF-A0A932EDN1-F1
#
_cell.length_a   1.000
_cell.length_b   1.000
_cell.length_c   1.000
_cell.angle_alpha   90.00
_cell.angle_beta   90.00
_cell.angle_gamma   90.00
#
_symmetry.space_group_name_H-M   'P 1'
#
loop_
_entity.id
_entity.type
_entity.pdbx_description
1 polymer ?
#
loop_
_entity_poly.entity_id
_entity_poly.type
_entity_poly.pdbx_seq_one_letter_code
_entity_poly.pdbx_strand_id
1 'polypeptide(L)' 'MQMKDATRLKKDMPILEIAEKSPKAVELLAMYGLHCTNCFFNNSETLEDGARLHGMTDKETDLMVEEINRELEKDT' A
#
# COMPACT_ATOMS: atom_id res chain seq x y z
N MET A 1 -3.41 -27.72 -4.27
CA MET A 1 -2.91 -26.45 -4.85
C MET A 1 -3.97 -25.39 -4.59
N GLN A 2 -3.84 -24.61 -3.51
CA GLN A 2 -4.71 -23.47 -3.23
C GLN A 2 -3.81 -22.26 -3.11
N MET A 3 -3.81 -21.37 -4.10
CA MET A 3 -3.20 -20.05 -4.01
C MET A 3 -3.98 -19.12 -4.94
N LYS A 4 -5.15 -18.64 -4.48
CA LYS A 4 -5.88 -17.52 -5.10
C LYS A 4 -5.65 -16.20 -4.38
N ASP A 5 -4.78 -16.17 -3.37
CA ASP A 5 -4.57 -15.02 -2.47
C ASP A 5 -3.25 -14.27 -2.68
N ALA A 6 -2.41 -14.64 -3.66
CA ALA A 6 -1.11 -13.99 -3.89
C ALA A 6 -1.21 -12.60 -4.56
N THR A 7 -2.39 -12.21 -5.05
CA THR A 7 -2.55 -11.00 -5.89
C THR A 7 -3.11 -9.80 -5.13
N ARG A 8 -3.77 -10.00 -3.98
CA ARG A 8 -4.47 -8.94 -3.26
C ARG A 8 -3.59 -8.35 -2.15
N LEU A 9 -3.44 -7.04 -2.16
CA LEU A 9 -2.73 -6.27 -1.14
C LEU A 9 -3.45 -6.28 0.20
N LYS A 10 -2.65 -6.21 1.27
CA LYS A 10 -3.09 -6.05 2.66
C LYS A 10 -2.29 -4.94 3.34
N LYS A 11 -2.84 -4.36 4.41
CA LYS A 11 -2.21 -3.24 5.14
C LYS A 11 -0.97 -3.61 5.94
N ASP A 12 -0.79 -4.89 6.26
CA ASP A 12 0.40 -5.43 6.93
C ASP A 12 1.59 -5.67 5.96
N MET A 13 1.40 -5.42 4.66
CA MET A 13 2.47 -5.54 3.68
C MET A 13 3.44 -4.36 3.75
N PRO A 14 4.75 -4.58 3.50
CA PRO A 14 5.72 -3.50 3.40
C PRO A 14 5.34 -2.51 2.30
N ILE A 15 5.41 -1.20 2.59
CA ILE A 15 5.06 -0.14 1.63
C ILE A 15 5.85 -0.29 0.33
N LEU A 16 7.13 -0.68 0.43
CA LEU A 16 7.99 -0.90 -0.73
C LEU A 16 7.48 -2.03 -1.64
N GLU A 17 7.04 -3.15 -1.06
CA GLU A 17 6.44 -4.25 -1.85
C GLU A 17 5.15 -3.82 -2.55
N ILE A 18 4.38 -2.92 -1.97
CA ILE A 18 3.18 -2.34 -2.59
C ILE A 18 3.56 -1.45 -3.76
N ALA A 19 4.53 -0.56 -3.56
CA ALA A 19 5.03 0.37 -4.57
C ALA A 19 5.61 -0.35 -5.80
N GLU A 20 6.25 -1.50 -5.61
CA GLU A 20 6.82 -2.32 -6.70
C GLU A 20 5.76 -3.00 -7.59
N LYS A 21 4.50 -3.09 -7.16
CA LYS A 21 3.46 -3.78 -7.95
C LYS A 21 3.02 -3.01 -9.19
N SER A 22 2.92 -1.68 -9.12
CA SER A 22 2.49 -0.85 -10.24
C SER A 22 2.88 0.61 -10.01
N PRO A 23 3.24 1.38 -11.07
CA PRO A 23 3.35 2.84 -10.99
C PRO A 23 2.09 3.50 -10.41
N LYS A 24 0.92 2.91 -10.63
CA LYS A 24 -0.35 3.43 -10.08
C LYS A 24 -0.42 3.30 -8.56
N ALA A 25 0.14 2.23 -8.00
CA ALA A 25 0.23 2.06 -6.55
C ALA A 25 1.12 3.14 -5.92
N VAL A 26 2.24 3.50 -6.56
CA VAL A 26 3.11 4.61 -6.12
C VAL A 26 2.35 5.94 -6.12
N GLU A 27 1.59 6.22 -7.17
CA GLU A 27 0.76 7.44 -7.26
C GLU A 27 -0.29 7.50 -6.15
N LEU A 28 -1.00 6.39 -5.90
CA LEU A 28 -2.01 6.31 -4.83
C LEU A 28 -1.38 6.53 -3.45
N LEU A 29 -0.30 5.83 -3.13
CA LEU A 29 0.43 6.01 -1.86
C LEU A 29 0.84 7.48 -1.68
N ALA A 30 1.35 8.11 -2.73
CA ALA A 30 1.69 9.53 -2.72
C ALA A 30 0.48 10.45 -2.49
N MET A 31 -0.68 10.16 -3.08
CA MET A 31 -1.93 10.93 -2.86
C MET A 31 -2.43 10.83 -1.41
N TYR A 32 -2.22 9.68 -0.75
CA TYR A 32 -2.46 9.52 0.68
C TYR A 32 -1.34 10.12 1.55
N GLY A 33 -0.28 10.69 0.96
CA GLY A 33 0.82 11.32 1.70
C GLY A 33 1.95 10.37 2.11
N LEU A 34 1.90 9.11 1.67
CA LEU A 34 2.92 8.07 1.91
C LEU A 34 3.98 8.07 0.80
N HIS A 35 4.72 9.17 0.68
CA HIS A 35 5.81 9.27 -0.29
C HIS A 35 6.99 8.39 0.13
N CYS A 36 7.38 7.45 -0.73
CA CYS A 36 8.44 6.48 -0.45
C CYS A 36 9.86 7.09 -0.46
N THR A 37 10.03 8.33 -0.93
CA THR A 37 11.33 8.91 -1.32
C THR A 37 12.18 9.46 -0.18
N ASN A 38 11.68 9.54 1.06
CA ASN A 38 12.41 10.16 2.17
C ASN A 38 12.36 9.41 3.50
N CYS A 39 11.80 8.20 3.55
CA CYS A 39 11.78 7.42 4.79
C CYS A 39 13.03 6.52 4.85
N PHE A 40 14.08 7.00 5.52
CA PHE A 40 15.34 6.26 5.76
C PHE A 40 15.16 4.93 6.54
N PHE A 41 13.95 4.67 7.05
CA PHE A 41 13.59 3.48 7.85
C PHE A 41 12.81 2.40 7.05
N ASN A 42 12.59 2.61 5.75
CA ASN A 42 11.43 2.06 5.03
C ASN A 42 11.62 0.71 4.28
N ASN A 43 12.69 -0.05 4.57
CA ASN A 43 12.80 -1.38 3.94
C ASN A 43 11.85 -2.41 4.59
N SER A 44 11.23 -2.09 5.72
CA SER A 44 10.35 -3.03 6.44
C SER A 44 9.14 -2.36 7.10
N GLU A 45 8.88 -1.08 6.83
CA GLU A 45 7.68 -0.39 7.34
C GLU A 45 6.45 -0.87 6.57
N THR A 46 5.43 -1.29 7.32
CA THR A 46 4.15 -1.73 6.75
C THR A 46 3.31 -0.52 6.35
N LEU A 47 2.36 -0.72 5.43
CA LEU A 47 1.42 0.33 5.03
C LEU A 47 0.64 0.89 6.22
N GLU A 48 0.22 0.01 7.14
CA GLU A 48 -0.54 0.38 8.31
C GLU A 48 0.27 1.24 9.30
N ASP A 49 1.55 0.90 9.50
CA ASP A 49 2.43 1.66 10.40
C ASP A 49 2.75 3.04 9.82
N GLY A 50 3.08 3.11 8.52
CA GLY A 50 3.29 4.38 7.83
C GLY A 50 2.04 5.26 7.84
N ALA A 51 0.86 4.67 7.58
CA ALA A 51 -0.43 5.38 7.64
C ALA A 51 -0.69 5.96 9.04
N ARG A 52 -0.45 5.19 10.11
CA ARG A 52 -0.61 5.65 11.50
C ARG A 52 0.36 6.77 11.87
N LEU A 53 1.62 6.70 11.45
CA LEU A 53 2.60 7.77 11.66
C LEU A 53 2.19 9.09 11.01
N HIS A 54 1.41 9.00 9.93
CA HIS A 54 0.84 10.14 9.22
C HIS A 54 -0.58 10.50 9.71
N GLY A 55 -1.04 9.93 10.82
CA GLY A 55 -2.29 10.29 11.50
C GLY A 55 -3.56 9.70 10.89
N MET A 56 -3.46 8.70 10.03
CA MET A 56 -4.62 8.02 9.47
C MET A 56 -5.24 7.05 10.47
N THR A 57 -6.56 6.94 10.41
CA THR A 57 -7.33 5.91 11.09
C THR A 57 -7.29 4.59 10.34
N ASP A 58 -7.53 3.48 11.05
CA ASP A 58 -7.61 2.15 10.42
C ASP A 58 -8.62 2.12 9.26
N LYS A 59 -9.72 2.88 9.36
CA LYS A 59 -10.72 2.98 8.31
C LYS A 59 -10.19 3.68 7.06
N GLU A 60 -9.40 4.74 7.21
CA GLU A 60 -8.77 5.43 6.08
C GLU A 60 -7.72 4.54 5.42
N THR A 61 -6.95 3.78 6.22
CA THR A 61 -6.01 2.77 5.70
C THR A 61 -6.73 1.66 4.94
N ASP A 62 -7.85 1.16 5.46
CA ASP A 62 -8.64 0.12 4.79
C ASP A 62 -9.18 0.64 3.44
N LEU A 63 -9.68 1.87 3.37
CA LEU A 63 -10.15 2.50 2.12
C LEU A 63 -9.02 2.64 1.09
N MET A 64 -7.83 3.06 1.52
CA MET A 64 -6.65 3.14 0.66
C MET A 64 -6.27 1.76 0.11
N VAL A 65 -6.22 0.72 0.94
CA VAL A 65 -5.93 -0.66 0.49
C VAL A 65 -6.94 -1.16 -0.51
N GLU A 66 -8.23 -0.89 -0.29
CA GLU A 66 -9.26 -1.25 -1.25
C GLU A 66 -9.10 -0.52 -2.58
N GLU A 67 -8.75 0.77 -2.55
CA GLU A 67 -8.53 1.56 -3.77
C GLU A 67 -7.34 1.05 -4.57
N ILE A 68 -6.20 0.78 -3.92
CA ILE A 68 -5.03 0.22 -4.59
C ILE A 68 -5.35 -1.16 -5.19
N ASN A 69 -6.05 -2.02 -4.44
CA ASN A 69 -6.49 -3.32 -4.96
C ASN A 69 -7.40 -3.18 -6.20
N ARG A 70 -8.37 -2.25 -6.17
CA ARG A 70 -9.27 -2.00 -7.30
C ARG A 70 -8.53 -1.52 -8.54
N GLU A 71 -7.50 -0.69 -8.39
CA GLU A 71 -6.71 -0.23 -9.54
C GLU A 71 -5.79 -1.32 -10.08
N LEU A 72 -5.17 -2.13 -9.22
CA LEU A 72 -4.35 -3.27 -9.65
C LEU A 72 -5.14 -4.33 -10.41
N GLU A 73 -6.42 -4.54 -10.08
CA GLU A 73 -7.31 -5.45 -10.81
C GLU A 73 -7.70 -4.92 -12.21
N LYS A 74 -7.55 -3.62 -12.49
CA LYS A 74 -7.84 -3.03 -13.81
C LYS A 74 -6.65 -3.09 -14.77
N ASP A 75 -5.44 -3.21 -14.23
CA ASP A 75 -4.17 -3.31 -14.98
C ASP A 75 -3.85 -4.76 -15.43
N THR A 76 -4.71 -5.74 -15.10
CA THR A 76 -4.63 -7.15 -15.53
C THR A 76 -5.60 -7.50 -16.65
#